data_AF-A0A945P0P2-F1
#
_entry.id   AF-A0A945P0P2-F1
#
_cell.length_a   1.000
_cell.length_b   1.000
_cell.length_c   1.000
_cell.angle_alpha   90.00
_cell.angle_beta   90.00
_cell.angle_gamma   90.00
#
_symmetry.space_group_name_H-M   'P 1'
#
loop_
_entity.id
_entity.type
_entity.pdbx_description
1 polymer ?
#
loop_
_entity_poly.entity_id
_entity_poly.type
_entity_poly.pdbx_seq_one_letter_code
_entity_poly.pdbx_strand_id
1 'polypeptide(L)'
;MEKIKKTSFALTIFYLFSILYFATSVQAQAQGKAQGAGKNKICPQVAKELQMRITSLKKVHKGMYNSIYSSLPSDRIDRYNRHVNILVGNLDREVNLMKGLLEKLQQRDQMCYERAKGLSPHIQAMHEVQAGIYKAIFDSNTGNYKKLVEKFGRQVKDISGELDKHFPRS
;
A
#
# COMPACT_ATOMS: atom_id res chain seq x y z
N MET A 1 -18.98 61.05 20.51
CA MET A 1 -19.80 59.84 20.29
C MET A 1 -19.34 58.97 19.10
N GLU A 2 -18.10 59.09 18.60
CA GLU A 2 -17.64 58.30 17.43
C GLU A 2 -17.07 56.91 17.77
N LYS A 3 -16.52 56.71 18.98
CA LYS A 3 -15.85 55.45 19.34
C LYS A 3 -16.82 54.28 19.50
N ILE A 4 -18.04 54.53 19.99
CA ILE A 4 -19.09 53.50 20.19
C ILE A 4 -19.68 53.02 18.85
N LYS A 5 -19.68 53.87 17.81
CA LYS A 5 -20.16 53.49 16.46
C LYS A 5 -19.16 52.57 15.74
N LYS A 6 -17.85 52.76 15.93
CA LYS A 6 -16.80 51.95 15.27
C LYS A 6 -16.71 50.52 15.83
N THR A 7 -16.94 50.34 17.13
CA THR A 7 -16.97 48.99 17.75
C THR A 7 -18.17 48.16 17.29
N SER A 8 -19.32 48.79 17.05
CA SER A 8 -20.52 48.11 16.54
C SER A 8 -20.33 47.56 15.11
N PHE A 9 -19.62 48.31 14.26
CA PHE A 9 -19.33 47.90 12.88
C PHE A 9 -18.32 46.73 12.81
N ALA A 10 -17.30 46.74 13.66
CA ALA A 10 -16.33 45.64 13.72
C ALA A 10 -16.97 44.34 14.21
N LEU A 11 -17.88 44.42 15.19
CA LEU A 11 -18.63 43.28 15.71
C LEU A 11 -19.57 42.68 14.67
N THR A 12 -20.26 43.52 13.89
CA THR A 12 -21.14 43.05 12.81
C THR A 12 -20.36 42.37 11.68
N ILE A 13 -19.20 42.89 11.31
CA ILE A 13 -18.31 42.24 10.34
C ILE A 13 -17.82 40.88 10.87
N PHE A 14 -17.36 40.82 12.12
CA PHE A 14 -16.90 39.57 12.73
C PHE A 14 -18.01 38.50 12.77
N TYR A 15 -19.24 38.91 13.04
CA TYR A 15 -20.40 38.01 13.04
C TYR A 15 -20.72 37.47 11.64
N LEU A 16 -20.65 38.32 10.61
CA LEU A 16 -20.83 37.90 9.21
C LEU A 16 -19.76 36.89 8.76
N PHE A 17 -18.50 37.11 9.13
CA PHE A 17 -17.42 36.15 8.85
C PHE A 17 -17.62 34.84 9.60
N SER A 18 -18.10 34.87 10.83
CA SER A 18 -18.40 33.67 11.61
C SER A 18 -19.53 32.85 10.97
N ILE A 19 -20.60 33.49 10.52
CA ILE A 19 -21.72 32.81 9.83
C ILE A 19 -21.24 32.18 8.51
N LEU A 20 -20.40 32.88 7.73
CA LEU A 20 -19.82 32.34 6.50
C LEU A 20 -18.90 31.14 6.77
N TYR A 21 -18.11 31.17 7.85
CA TYR A 21 -17.29 30.03 8.27
C TYR A 21 -18.15 28.81 8.66
N PHE A 22 -19.23 29.02 9.43
CA PHE A 22 -20.14 27.93 9.77
C PHE A 22 -20.90 27.38 8.56
N ALA A 23 -21.37 28.24 7.64
CA ALA A 23 -22.06 27.81 6.42
C ALA A 23 -21.16 26.95 5.51
N THR A 24 -19.88 27.31 5.36
CA THR A 24 -18.91 26.53 4.59
C THR A 24 -18.56 25.19 5.27
N SER A 25 -18.44 25.16 6.60
CA SER A 25 -18.22 23.90 7.33
C SER A 25 -19.42 22.93 7.24
N VAL A 26 -20.65 23.45 7.22
CA VAL A 26 -21.86 22.62 7.08
C VAL A 26 -21.98 22.05 5.65
N GLN A 27 -21.57 22.79 4.62
CA GLN A 27 -21.51 22.26 3.25
C GLN A 27 -20.43 21.18 3.09
N ALA A 28 -19.27 21.33 3.74
CA ALA A 28 -18.24 20.28 3.77
C ALA A 28 -18.75 19.00 4.47
N GLN A 29 -19.54 19.15 5.53
CA GLN A 29 -20.13 18.02 6.25
C GLN A 29 -21.36 17.40 5.52
N ALA A 30 -22.11 18.20 4.76
CA ALA A 30 -23.22 17.75 3.93
C ALA A 30 -22.75 16.99 2.68
N GLN A 31 -21.62 17.38 2.06
CA GLN A 31 -20.98 16.60 1.00
C GLN A 31 -20.49 15.23 1.48
N GLY A 32 -20.14 15.07 2.77
CA GLY A 32 -19.81 13.76 3.36
C GLY A 32 -21.01 12.80 3.49
N LYS A 33 -22.23 13.35 3.65
CA LYS A 33 -23.47 12.57 3.80
C LYS A 33 -24.17 12.28 2.46
N ALA A 34 -24.01 13.12 1.44
CA ALA A 34 -24.61 12.93 0.12
C ALA A 34 -23.88 11.92 -0.80
N GLN A 35 -22.76 11.34 -0.36
CA GLN A 35 -22.13 10.19 -1.03
C GLN A 35 -22.83 8.84 -0.71
N GLY A 36 -24.06 8.83 -0.18
CA GLY A 36 -24.77 7.62 0.25
C GLY A 36 -25.21 6.65 -0.87
N ALA A 37 -25.13 7.03 -2.16
CA ALA A 37 -25.63 6.20 -3.27
C ALA A 37 -24.54 5.62 -4.20
N GLY A 38 -23.25 5.91 -3.93
CA GLY A 38 -22.10 5.37 -4.68
C GLY A 38 -21.02 4.69 -3.81
N LYS A 39 -21.25 4.61 -2.49
CA LYS A 39 -20.33 4.04 -1.50
C LYS A 39 -20.34 2.50 -1.58
N ASN A 40 -19.30 1.92 -2.19
CA ASN A 40 -18.70 0.59 -1.92
C ASN A 40 -18.08 -0.12 -3.13
N LYS A 41 -17.80 0.53 -4.27
CA LYS A 41 -17.06 -0.15 -5.36
C LYS A 41 -15.53 -0.08 -5.21
N ILE A 42 -15.00 0.97 -4.60
CA ILE A 42 -13.55 1.20 -4.50
C ILE A 42 -12.89 0.15 -3.60
N CYS A 43 -13.48 -0.11 -2.43
CA CYS A 43 -12.87 -1.02 -1.46
C CYS A 43 -12.80 -2.49 -1.95
N PRO A 44 -13.86 -3.05 -2.56
CA PRO A 44 -13.78 -4.37 -3.21
C PRO A 44 -12.81 -4.42 -4.39
N GLN A 45 -12.70 -3.35 -5.19
CA GLN A 45 -11.73 -3.29 -6.29
C GLN A 45 -10.29 -3.30 -5.77
N VAL A 46 -9.99 -2.52 -4.74
CA VAL A 46 -8.64 -2.49 -4.16
C VAL A 46 -8.32 -3.78 -3.43
N ALA A 47 -9.28 -4.39 -2.72
CA ALA A 47 -9.10 -5.71 -2.13
C ALA A 47 -8.76 -6.77 -3.18
N LYS A 48 -9.50 -6.77 -4.31
CA LYS A 48 -9.23 -7.66 -5.45
C LYS A 48 -7.84 -7.41 -6.04
N GLU A 49 -7.47 -6.15 -6.20
CA GLU A 49 -6.16 -5.77 -6.70
C GLU A 49 -5.05 -6.27 -5.77
N LEU A 50 -5.13 -5.98 -4.47
CA LEU A 50 -4.20 -6.47 -3.44
C LEU A 50 -4.09 -8.00 -3.47
N GLN A 51 -5.21 -8.71 -3.61
CA GLN A 51 -5.23 -10.17 -3.70
C GLN A 51 -4.50 -10.69 -4.96
N MET A 52 -4.66 -10.02 -6.10
CA MET A 52 -3.91 -10.34 -7.32
C MET A 52 -2.40 -10.12 -7.11
N ARG A 53 -2.01 -9.00 -6.47
CA ARG A 53 -0.59 -8.70 -6.16
C ARG A 53 0.01 -9.73 -5.23
N ILE A 54 -0.68 -10.12 -4.16
CA ILE A 54 -0.24 -11.20 -3.26
C ILE A 54 -0.09 -12.54 -4.01
N THR A 55 -1.00 -12.83 -4.94
CA THR A 55 -0.90 -14.05 -5.78
C THR A 55 0.33 -14.01 -6.69
N SER A 56 0.64 -12.86 -7.28
CA SER A 56 1.88 -12.64 -8.03
C SER A 56 3.11 -12.83 -7.15
N LEU A 57 3.12 -12.26 -5.94
CA LEU A 57 4.22 -12.43 -4.98
C LEU A 57 4.42 -13.91 -4.59
N LYS A 58 3.35 -14.70 -4.42
CA LYS A 58 3.45 -16.15 -4.20
C LYS A 58 4.16 -16.86 -5.36
N LYS A 59 3.88 -16.47 -6.62
CA LYS A 59 4.55 -17.01 -7.81
C LYS A 59 6.02 -16.60 -7.86
N VAL A 60 6.33 -15.34 -7.56
CA VAL A 60 7.71 -14.84 -7.48
C VAL A 60 8.50 -15.59 -6.41
N HIS A 61 7.93 -15.74 -5.20
CA HIS A 61 8.54 -16.52 -4.12
C HIS A 61 8.84 -17.96 -4.56
N LYS A 62 7.87 -18.62 -5.20
CA LYS A 62 8.06 -19.98 -5.72
C LYS A 62 9.21 -20.05 -6.73
N GLY A 63 9.30 -19.09 -7.66
CA GLY A 63 10.40 -19.01 -8.62
C GLY A 63 11.75 -18.81 -7.95
N MET A 64 11.84 -17.89 -6.98
CA MET A 64 13.07 -17.62 -6.23
C MET A 64 13.49 -18.84 -5.39
N TYR A 65 12.53 -19.47 -4.72
CA TYR A 65 12.76 -20.67 -3.92
C TYR A 65 13.29 -21.80 -4.80
N ASN A 66 12.65 -22.09 -5.93
CA ASN A 66 13.13 -23.10 -6.87
C ASN A 66 14.54 -22.79 -7.38
N SER A 67 14.85 -21.52 -7.63
CA SER A 67 16.18 -21.09 -8.07
C SER A 67 17.27 -21.37 -7.03
N ILE A 68 16.96 -21.36 -5.73
CA ILE A 68 17.93 -21.71 -4.68
C ILE A 68 18.32 -23.18 -4.73
N TYR A 69 17.37 -24.05 -5.04
CA TYR A 69 17.56 -25.52 -5.00
C TYR A 69 17.82 -26.14 -6.39
N SER A 70 17.95 -25.31 -7.42
CA SER A 70 18.24 -25.77 -8.77
C SER A 70 19.74 -26.07 -8.92
N SER A 71 20.12 -27.34 -9.12
CA SER A 71 21.48 -27.72 -9.50
C SER A 71 21.71 -27.40 -10.99
N LEU A 72 22.03 -26.15 -11.32
CA LEU A 72 22.21 -25.74 -12.72
C LEU A 72 23.69 -25.77 -13.13
N PRO A 73 24.05 -26.43 -14.26
CA PRO A 73 25.41 -26.46 -14.79
C PRO A 73 25.87 -25.09 -15.35
N SER A 74 27.19 -24.91 -15.52
CA SER A 74 27.84 -23.59 -15.68
C SER A 74 27.42 -22.79 -16.93
N ASP A 75 26.98 -23.45 -18.00
CA ASP A 75 26.41 -22.87 -19.23
C ASP A 75 24.98 -22.31 -19.04
N ARG A 76 24.36 -22.59 -17.89
CA ARG A 76 23.10 -22.01 -17.46
C ARG A 76 23.26 -20.89 -16.45
N ILE A 77 24.48 -20.49 -16.08
CA ILE A 77 24.70 -19.37 -15.15
C ILE A 77 24.10 -18.08 -15.71
N ASP A 78 24.26 -17.78 -17.00
CA ASP A 78 23.62 -16.60 -17.62
C ASP A 78 22.10 -16.69 -17.62
N ARG A 79 21.54 -17.88 -17.89
CA ARG A 79 20.09 -18.12 -17.79
C ARG A 79 19.58 -18.02 -16.37
N TYR A 80 20.36 -18.48 -15.40
CA TYR A 80 20.09 -18.40 -13.98
C TYR A 80 20.06 -16.93 -13.52
N ASN A 81 21.10 -16.18 -13.84
CA ASN A 81 21.23 -14.76 -13.53
C ASN A 81 20.09 -13.95 -14.17
N ARG A 82 19.76 -14.22 -15.43
CA ARG A 82 18.60 -13.60 -16.11
C ARG A 82 17.29 -13.95 -15.41
N HIS A 83 17.08 -15.21 -15.05
CA HIS A 83 15.86 -15.65 -14.37
C HIS A 83 15.70 -15.00 -13.00
N VAL A 84 16.77 -15.00 -12.18
CA VAL A 84 16.78 -14.35 -10.87
C VAL A 84 16.54 -12.84 -11.01
N ASN A 85 17.17 -12.17 -11.98
CA ASN A 85 16.92 -10.75 -12.22
C ASN A 85 15.46 -10.44 -12.61
N ILE A 86 14.82 -11.30 -13.42
CA ILE A 86 13.39 -11.17 -13.74
C ILE A 86 12.54 -11.32 -12.47
N LEU A 87 12.85 -12.30 -11.62
CA LEU A 87 12.13 -12.51 -10.37
C LEU A 87 12.27 -11.31 -9.42
N VAL A 88 13.46 -10.73 -9.32
CA VAL A 88 13.71 -9.52 -8.51
C VAL A 88 12.95 -8.32 -9.06
N GLY A 89 12.96 -8.11 -10.38
CA GLY A 89 12.18 -7.04 -11.00
C GLY A 89 10.67 -7.21 -10.77
N ASN A 90 10.16 -8.44 -10.82
CA ASN A 90 8.78 -8.73 -10.48
C ASN A 90 8.47 -8.48 -9.00
N LEU A 91 9.38 -8.85 -8.10
CA LEU A 91 9.24 -8.57 -6.67
C LEU A 91 9.13 -7.05 -6.42
N ASP A 92 10.07 -6.28 -6.95
CA ASP A 92 10.08 -4.81 -6.83
C ASP A 92 8.78 -4.20 -7.35
N ARG A 93 8.36 -4.59 -8.56
CA ARG A 93 7.12 -4.12 -9.17
C ARG A 93 5.90 -4.36 -8.26
N GLU A 94 5.72 -5.58 -7.79
CA GLU A 94 4.51 -5.94 -7.03
C GLU A 94 4.48 -5.26 -5.65
N VAL A 95 5.62 -5.14 -4.97
CA VAL A 95 5.73 -4.41 -3.69
C VAL A 95 5.41 -2.93 -3.86
N ASN A 96 5.98 -2.28 -4.89
CA ASN A 96 5.73 -0.87 -5.18
C ASN A 96 4.27 -0.61 -5.58
N LEU A 97 3.65 -1.51 -6.34
CA LEU A 97 2.22 -1.41 -6.66
C LEU A 97 1.35 -1.50 -5.41
N MET A 98 1.66 -2.41 -4.48
CA MET A 98 0.91 -2.55 -3.23
C MET A 98 1.07 -1.32 -2.33
N LYS A 99 2.27 -0.74 -2.24
CA LYS A 99 2.50 0.52 -1.54
C LYS A 99 1.67 1.66 -2.14
N GLY A 100 1.72 1.81 -3.47
CA GLY A 100 0.94 2.83 -4.18
C GLY A 100 -0.58 2.64 -4.06
N LEU A 101 -1.07 1.41 -3.89
CA LEU A 101 -2.50 1.16 -3.61
C LEU A 101 -2.90 1.69 -2.23
N LEU A 102 -2.09 1.46 -1.19
CA LEU A 102 -2.37 2.00 0.14
C LEU A 102 -2.32 3.53 0.18
N GLU A 103 -1.33 4.14 -0.49
CA GLU A 103 -1.22 5.59 -0.58
C GLU A 103 -2.43 6.21 -1.31
N LYS A 104 -2.89 5.58 -2.40
CA LYS A 104 -4.10 6.01 -3.11
C LYS A 104 -5.35 5.88 -2.25
N LEU A 105 -5.46 4.81 -1.44
CA LEU A 105 -6.57 4.64 -0.51
C LEU A 105 -6.59 5.75 0.54
N GLN A 106 -5.43 6.07 1.13
CA GLN A 106 -5.30 7.13 2.13
C GLN A 106 -5.81 8.48 1.60
N GLN A 107 -5.62 8.76 0.31
CA GLN A 107 -6.07 10.02 -0.32
C GLN A 107 -7.54 10.02 -0.76
N ARG A 108 -8.09 8.86 -1.13
CA ARG A 108 -9.39 8.77 -1.85
C ARG A 108 -10.52 8.17 -1.04
N ASP A 109 -10.24 7.28 -0.09
CA ASP A 109 -11.25 6.57 0.68
C ASP A 109 -10.70 6.19 2.07
N GLN A 110 -10.87 7.11 3.03
CA GLN A 110 -10.37 6.93 4.39
C GLN A 110 -10.95 5.68 5.06
N MET A 111 -12.23 5.35 4.84
CA MET A 111 -12.82 4.16 5.46
C MET A 111 -12.19 2.88 4.94
N CYS A 112 -11.92 2.82 3.63
CA CYS A 112 -11.22 1.67 3.05
C CYS A 112 -9.75 1.61 3.49
N TYR A 113 -9.09 2.76 3.59
CA TYR A 113 -7.75 2.86 4.14
C TYR A 113 -7.68 2.36 5.58
N GLU A 114 -8.62 2.74 6.45
CA GLU A 114 -8.65 2.28 7.85
C GLU A 114 -8.78 0.76 7.97
N ARG A 115 -9.42 0.09 6.99
CA ARG A 115 -9.44 -1.38 6.89
C ARG A 115 -8.11 -1.92 6.37
N ALA A 116 -7.52 -1.29 5.36
CA ALA A 116 -6.29 -1.78 4.74
C ALA A 116 -5.00 -1.42 5.48
N LYS A 117 -5.04 -0.47 6.44
CA LYS A 117 -3.84 0.06 7.12
C LYS A 117 -3.02 -1.02 7.82
N GLY A 118 -3.66 -2.09 8.28
CA GLY A 118 -2.99 -3.26 8.89
C GLY A 118 -2.00 -3.96 7.93
N LEU A 119 -2.14 -3.76 6.62
CA LEU A 119 -1.22 -4.28 5.61
C LEU A 119 0.07 -3.47 5.49
N SER A 120 0.10 -2.22 5.95
CA SER A 120 1.23 -1.31 5.76
C SER A 120 2.54 -1.86 6.37
N PRO A 121 2.57 -2.36 7.62
CA PRO A 121 3.79 -2.95 8.19
C PRO A 121 4.31 -4.15 7.38
N HIS A 122 3.42 -4.98 6.84
CA HIS A 122 3.81 -6.14 6.03
C HIS A 122 4.36 -5.72 4.66
N ILE A 123 3.78 -4.69 4.03
CA ILE A 123 4.28 -4.13 2.78
C ILE A 123 5.67 -3.52 2.98
N GLN A 124 5.86 -2.79 4.08
CA GLN A 124 7.16 -2.23 4.44
C GLN A 124 8.20 -3.34 4.68
N ALA A 125 7.85 -4.38 5.43
CA ALA A 125 8.73 -5.52 5.66
C ALA A 125 9.10 -6.24 4.35
N MET A 126 8.18 -6.34 3.38
CA MET A 126 8.49 -6.88 2.06
C MET A 126 9.43 -5.99 1.25
N HIS A 127 9.28 -4.66 1.34
CA HIS A 127 10.22 -3.72 0.73
C HIS A 127 11.63 -3.88 1.30
N GLU A 128 11.77 -4.01 2.62
CA GLU A 128 13.07 -4.26 3.26
C GLU A 128 13.69 -5.60 2.82
N VAL A 129 12.87 -6.66 2.74
CA VAL A 129 13.34 -7.96 2.24
C VAL A 129 13.75 -7.88 0.77
N GLN A 130 13.00 -7.15 -0.06
CA GLN A 130 13.32 -6.93 -1.47
C GLN A 130 14.67 -6.19 -1.63
N ALA A 131 14.90 -5.11 -0.88
CA ALA A 131 16.19 -4.43 -0.86
C ALA A 131 17.34 -5.36 -0.41
N GLY A 132 17.09 -6.19 0.61
CA GLY A 132 18.04 -7.21 1.05
C GLY A 132 18.35 -8.24 -0.03
N ILE A 133 17.35 -8.72 -0.76
CA ILE A 133 17.51 -9.68 -1.86
C ILE A 133 18.36 -9.07 -2.97
N TYR A 134 18.06 -7.84 -3.37
CA TYR A 134 18.83 -7.13 -4.39
C TYR A 134 20.31 -7.02 -4.00
N LYS A 135 20.57 -6.61 -2.75
CA LYS A 135 21.94 -6.53 -2.22
C LYS A 135 22.62 -7.89 -2.20
N ALA A 136 21.94 -8.94 -1.72
CA ALA A 136 22.52 -10.29 -1.67
C ALA A 136 22.90 -10.84 -3.05
N ILE A 137 22.13 -10.49 -4.09
CA ILE A 137 22.44 -10.86 -5.47
C ILE A 137 23.64 -10.07 -5.97
N PHE A 138 23.65 -8.75 -5.76
CA PHE A 138 24.77 -7.88 -6.15
C PHE A 138 26.10 -8.33 -5.50
N ASP A 139 26.06 -8.64 -4.21
CA ASP A 139 27.21 -9.12 -3.43
C ASP A 139 27.55 -10.60 -3.72
N SER A 140 26.82 -11.28 -4.61
CA SER A 140 26.94 -12.73 -4.87
C SER A 140 26.84 -13.59 -3.60
N ASN A 141 26.12 -13.13 -2.59
CA ASN A 141 25.97 -13.77 -1.29
C ASN A 141 24.77 -14.73 -1.28
N THR A 142 24.99 -15.92 -1.81
CA THR A 142 23.96 -16.97 -1.97
C THR A 142 23.36 -17.43 -0.63
N GLY A 143 24.16 -17.50 0.43
CA GLY A 143 23.70 -17.86 1.77
C GLY A 143 22.71 -16.85 2.35
N ASN A 144 22.98 -15.55 2.17
CA ASN A 144 22.05 -14.50 2.58
C ASN A 144 20.82 -14.45 1.67
N TYR A 145 21.00 -14.59 0.35
CA TYR A 145 19.89 -14.67 -0.60
C TYR A 145 18.88 -15.77 -0.20
N LYS A 146 19.37 -16.98 0.14
CA LYS A 146 18.50 -18.07 0.62
C LYS A 146 17.67 -17.67 1.84
N LYS A 147 18.31 -17.14 2.88
CA LYS A 147 17.62 -16.70 4.12
C LYS A 147 16.57 -15.63 3.83
N LEU A 148 16.86 -14.71 2.92
CA LEU A 148 15.98 -13.62 2.55
C LEU A 148 14.78 -14.10 1.73
N VAL A 149 14.96 -15.05 0.81
CA VAL A 149 13.84 -15.66 0.07
C VAL A 149 12.91 -16.43 1.02
N GLU A 150 13.46 -17.15 2.01
CA GLU A 150 12.64 -17.79 3.04
C GLU A 150 11.88 -16.76 3.89
N LYS A 151 12.53 -15.65 4.25
CA LYS A 151 11.89 -14.52 4.96
C LYS A 151 10.79 -13.90 4.11
N PHE A 152 11.02 -13.72 2.81
CA PHE A 152 10.02 -13.25 1.86
C PHE A 152 8.80 -14.18 1.83
N GLY A 153 9.01 -15.50 1.77
CA GLY A 153 7.93 -16.48 1.82
C GLY A 153 7.05 -16.38 3.06
N ARG A 154 7.65 -16.07 4.23
CA ARG A 154 6.88 -15.79 5.46
C ARG A 154 6.06 -14.51 5.34
N GLN A 155 6.67 -13.42 4.89
CA GLN A 155 5.96 -12.14 4.71
C GLN A 155 4.77 -12.25 3.73
N VAL A 156 4.91 -13.03 2.65
CA VAL A 156 3.82 -13.29 1.70
C VAL A 156 2.67 -14.07 2.34
N LYS A 157 2.96 -15.00 3.27
CA LYS A 157 1.92 -15.70 4.04
C LYS A 157 1.24 -14.75 5.02
N ASP A 158 2.03 -13.98 5.76
CA ASP A 158 1.53 -13.05 6.77
C ASP A 158 0.59 -12.01 6.15
N ILE A 159 1.01 -11.36 5.05
CA ILE A 159 0.15 -10.39 4.37
C ILE A 159 -1.09 -11.03 3.75
N SER A 160 -1.00 -12.28 3.27
CA SER A 160 -2.17 -13.00 2.75
C SER A 160 -3.20 -13.22 3.86
N GLY A 161 -2.75 -13.65 5.04
CA GLY A 161 -3.63 -13.83 6.19
C GLY A 161 -4.19 -12.51 6.69
N GLU A 162 -3.38 -11.45 6.71
CA GLU A 162 -3.83 -10.12 7.12
C GLU A 162 -4.86 -9.56 6.13
N LEU A 163 -4.68 -9.77 4.82
CA LEU A 163 -5.67 -9.39 3.81
C LEU A 163 -6.99 -10.11 4.03
N ASP A 164 -6.97 -11.42 4.26
CA ASP A 164 -8.19 -12.22 4.47
C ASP A 164 -8.95 -11.79 5.75
N LYS A 165 -8.26 -11.24 6.77
CA LYS A 165 -8.92 -10.64 7.97
C LYS A 165 -9.66 -9.34 7.66
N HIS A 166 -9.03 -8.46 6.88
CA HIS A 166 -9.59 -7.13 6.55
C HIS A 166 -10.61 -7.19 5.41
N PHE A 167 -10.49 -8.20 4.55
CA PHE A 167 -11.31 -8.41 3.35
C PHE A 167 -11.70 -9.89 3.22
N PRO A 168 -12.57 -10.41 4.10
CA PRO A 168 -13.02 -11.79 4.02
C PRO A 168 -13.74 -12.05 2.70
N ARG A 169 -13.52 -13.23 2.12
CA ARG A 169 -14.22 -13.66 0.91
C ARG A 169 -15.66 -13.98 1.30
N SER A 170 -16.61 -13.22 0.74
CA SER A 170 -18.04 -13.49 0.77
C SER A 170 -18.41 -14.64 -0.15
#